data_AF-A0A0Q8Q9A9-F1
#
_entry.id   AF-A0A0Q8Q9A9-F1
#
_cell.length_a   1.000
_cell.length_b   1.000
_cell.length_c   1.000
_cell.angle_alpha   90.00
_cell.angle_beta   90.00
_cell.angle_gamma   90.00
#
_symmetry.space_group_name_H-M   'P 1'
#
loop_
_entity.id
_entity.type
_entity.pdbx_description
1 polymer ?
#
loop_
_entity_poly.entity_id
_entity_poly.type
_entity_poly.pdbx_seq_one_letter_code
_entity_poly.pdbx_strand_id
1 'polypeptide(L)'
;MIRTILLAAVLAFGVAAKRPPSPLDGIAQDYVRLTLEAGQREDGYVDAYYGPAEWAAEAKAKPRDVATLRKDAHALATKLAAIKPAKLTPADRSRRAFLAAQLKAAETRLAMIAGEKFSFADEAQGLFGVRPALKPLNSYDPVLAEIEQLVPGDGPLWQRVDAYQNRYVIPTSKLEPVMRAAIAECRARTAAHIAMPQQERFELEFVTGKSWSGYNWYKGDAHSLIQVNTDLPVRIDRAVDLGCHEGYPGHHALNMLLERNLARAKGWVEFTVYPLFSPQSFIAEGSANAGIELAFPGPQRAAFEAATLYPIADLDPASAASYDRLLDLLHRLAGARMTIAADYLDGKIGRDVALDLIQTYQLISRKRAEQSLRFTEQYRSYVINYGLGQDMVTADLHRAGESPAARWKRMEAIISQPTLPADLRK
;
A
#
# COMPACT_ATOMS: atom_id res chain seq x y z
N MET A 1 60.62 10.41 -11.01
CA MET A 1 59.80 9.45 -10.23
C MET A 1 59.75 10.01 -8.81
N ILE A 2 58.68 10.42 -8.15
CA ILE A 2 57.22 10.33 -8.30
C ILE A 2 56.70 11.68 -7.77
N ARG A 3 55.83 12.38 -8.52
CA ARG A 3 55.12 13.58 -8.03
C ARG A 3 53.76 13.12 -7.49
N THR A 4 53.64 13.07 -6.17
CA THR A 4 52.38 12.77 -5.49
C THR A 4 51.54 14.04 -5.42
N ILE A 5 50.50 14.12 -6.24
CA ILE A 5 49.48 15.18 -6.17
C ILE A 5 48.50 14.78 -5.07
N LEU A 6 48.48 15.49 -3.95
CA LEU A 6 47.41 15.38 -2.96
C LEU A 6 46.16 16.06 -3.54
N LEU A 7 45.14 15.27 -3.90
CA LEU A 7 43.78 15.77 -4.10
C LEU A 7 43.13 15.94 -2.72
N ALA A 8 42.95 17.18 -2.28
CA ALA A 8 42.11 17.49 -1.13
C ALA A 8 40.64 17.24 -1.52
N ALA A 9 40.04 16.20 -0.95
CA ALA A 9 38.61 15.96 -1.04
C ALA A 9 37.89 17.02 -0.18
N VAL A 10 37.30 18.01 -0.84
CA VAL A 10 36.38 18.95 -0.19
C VAL A 10 35.07 18.19 0.07
N LEU A 11 34.86 17.77 1.31
CA LEU A 11 33.56 17.37 1.84
C LEU A 11 32.65 18.60 1.84
N ALA A 12 31.89 18.77 0.76
CA ALA A 12 30.78 19.71 0.74
C ALA A 12 29.68 19.17 1.66
N PHE A 13 29.71 19.55 2.94
CA PHE A 13 28.52 19.55 3.77
C PHE A 13 27.56 20.57 3.14
N GLY A 14 26.66 20.06 2.28
CA GLY A 14 25.57 20.83 1.73
C GLY A 14 24.70 21.33 2.87
N VAL A 15 24.93 22.56 3.33
CA VAL A 15 23.96 23.30 4.12
C VAL A 15 22.72 23.40 3.23
N ALA A 16 21.71 22.58 3.52
CA ALA A 16 20.44 22.63 2.80
C ALA A 16 19.94 24.08 2.86
N ALA A 17 19.90 24.75 1.71
CA ALA A 17 19.40 26.11 1.62
C ALA A 17 18.00 26.13 2.22
N LYS A 18 17.81 26.88 3.32
CA LYS A 18 16.51 26.98 3.99
C LYS A 18 15.49 27.50 2.97
N ARG A 19 14.49 26.68 2.65
CA ARG A 19 13.37 27.11 1.79
C ARG A 19 12.68 28.35 2.39
N PRO A 20 12.06 29.21 1.57
CA PRO A 20 11.26 30.31 2.09
C PRO A 20 10.13 29.76 2.99
N PRO A 21 9.82 30.45 4.10
CA PRO A 21 8.70 30.07 4.97
C PRO A 21 7.39 30.02 4.19
N SER A 22 6.59 28.97 4.44
CA SER A 22 5.24 28.83 3.89
C SER A 22 4.21 29.05 5.00
N PRO A 23 3.06 29.68 4.73
CA PRO A 23 1.96 29.76 5.71
C PRO A 23 1.42 28.38 6.13
N LEU A 24 1.81 27.31 5.43
CA LEU A 24 1.44 25.93 5.74
C LEU A 24 2.34 25.27 6.80
N ASP A 25 3.49 25.87 7.14
CA ASP A 25 4.50 25.22 7.97
C ASP A 25 4.04 24.93 9.40
N GLY A 26 3.41 25.91 10.05
CA GLY A 26 2.83 25.71 11.38
C GLY A 26 1.69 24.68 11.37
N ILE A 27 0.85 24.72 10.33
CA ILE A 27 -0.27 23.77 10.18
C ILE A 27 0.25 22.33 10.01
N ALA A 28 1.29 22.14 9.21
CA ALA A 28 1.91 20.84 9.01
C ALA A 28 2.50 20.28 10.31
N GLN A 29 3.17 21.10 11.11
CA GLN A 29 3.71 20.68 12.41
C GLN A 29 2.59 20.26 13.37
N ASP A 30 1.54 21.08 13.48
CA ASP A 30 0.36 20.78 14.30
C ASP A 30 -0.33 19.49 13.84
N TYR A 31 -0.40 19.25 12.52
CA TYR A 31 -0.97 18.03 11.93
C TYR A 31 -0.15 16.78 12.32
N VAL A 32 1.18 16.83 12.26
CA VAL A 32 2.03 15.69 12.65
C VAL A 32 1.82 15.37 14.13
N ARG A 33 1.82 16.39 14.99
CA ARG A 33 1.61 16.23 16.44
C ARG A 33 0.24 15.64 16.76
N LEU A 34 -0.82 16.16 16.13
CA LEU A 34 -2.18 15.64 16.22
C LEU A 34 -2.24 14.15 15.80
N THR A 35 -1.58 13.80 14.70
CA THR A 35 -1.58 12.43 14.16
C THR A 35 -0.87 11.45 15.09
N LEU A 36 0.29 11.82 15.62
CA LEU A 36 1.04 11.01 16.59
C LEU A 36 0.24 10.77 17.88
N GLU A 37 -0.48 11.79 18.34
CA GLU A 37 -1.30 11.71 19.54
C GLU A 37 -2.59 10.92 19.32
N ALA A 38 -3.22 11.04 18.14
CA ALA A 38 -4.29 10.14 17.72
C ALA A 38 -3.82 8.68 17.67
N GLY A 39 -2.55 8.43 17.30
CA GLY A 39 -1.91 7.13 17.40
C GLY A 39 -1.82 6.56 18.83
N GLN A 40 -1.90 7.39 19.87
CA GLN A 40 -1.99 6.94 21.27
C GLN A 40 -3.44 6.63 21.71
N ARG A 41 -4.40 6.72 20.78
CA ARG A 41 -5.82 6.39 21.00
C ARG A 41 -6.25 5.15 20.23
N GLU A 42 -5.45 4.72 19.27
CA GLU A 42 -5.70 3.56 18.45
C GLU A 42 -4.39 2.94 17.98
N ASP A 43 -4.13 1.71 18.43
CA ASP A 43 -2.96 0.95 18.01
C ASP A 43 -2.99 0.72 16.50
N GLY A 44 -1.85 0.98 15.84
CA GLY A 44 -1.71 0.83 14.39
C GLY A 44 -2.27 2.00 13.55
N TYR A 45 -2.78 3.08 14.16
CA TYR A 45 -3.20 4.27 13.42
C TYR A 45 -2.02 4.97 12.71
N VAL A 46 -0.84 5.02 13.35
CA VAL A 46 0.40 5.50 12.73
C VAL A 46 1.18 4.31 12.20
N ASP A 47 1.23 4.18 10.88
CA ASP A 47 1.90 3.10 10.15
C ASP A 47 3.43 3.28 10.18
N ALA A 48 3.89 4.51 9.95
CA ALA A 48 5.31 4.86 10.02
C ALA A 48 5.51 6.29 10.58
N TYR A 49 6.61 6.46 11.32
CA TYR A 49 7.10 7.77 11.74
C TYR A 49 8.62 7.80 11.76
N TYR A 50 9.20 8.79 11.06
CA TYR A 50 10.65 9.01 10.99
C TYR A 50 11.01 10.50 11.13
N GLY A 51 10.14 11.26 11.78
CA GLY A 51 10.40 12.65 12.16
C GLY A 51 11.17 12.79 13.47
N PRO A 52 11.21 14.00 14.05
CA PRO A 52 11.90 14.24 15.32
C PRO A 52 11.37 13.37 16.48
N ALA A 53 12.26 12.61 17.12
CA ALA A 53 11.90 11.64 18.16
C ALA A 53 11.18 12.28 19.35
N GLU A 54 11.49 13.54 19.65
CA GLU A 54 10.85 14.32 20.71
C GLU A 54 9.34 14.48 20.50
N TRP A 55 8.84 14.58 19.25
CA TRP A 55 7.40 14.75 19.01
C TRP A 55 6.63 13.45 19.31
N ALA A 56 7.21 12.29 18.99
CA ALA A 56 6.62 11.01 19.36
C ALA A 56 6.65 10.79 20.88
N ALA A 57 7.73 11.19 21.55
CA ALA A 57 7.84 11.12 23.00
C ALA A 57 6.81 12.03 23.70
N GLU A 58 6.63 13.26 23.21
CA GLU A 58 5.63 14.21 23.71
C GLU A 58 4.20 13.68 23.55
N ALA A 59 3.87 13.12 22.38
CA ALA A 59 2.56 12.52 22.13
C ALA A 59 2.25 11.37 23.12
N LYS A 60 3.26 10.55 23.46
CA LYS A 60 3.12 9.45 24.41
C LYS A 60 3.05 9.91 25.88
N ALA A 61 3.74 10.99 26.24
CA ALA A 61 3.88 11.41 27.63
C ALA A 61 2.55 11.82 28.29
N LYS A 62 1.70 12.56 27.56
CA LYS A 62 0.39 13.00 28.08
C LYS A 62 -0.62 13.16 26.94
N PRO A 63 -1.08 12.05 26.34
CA PRO A 63 -2.03 12.14 25.24
C PRO A 63 -3.36 12.71 25.75
N ARG A 64 -3.96 13.59 24.97
CA ARG A 64 -5.24 14.28 25.22
C ARG A 64 -6.43 13.42 24.82
N ASP A 65 -7.61 13.69 25.37
CA ASP A 65 -8.81 12.93 25.05
C ASP A 65 -9.25 13.11 23.57
N VAL A 66 -10.02 12.15 23.07
CA VAL A 66 -10.48 12.13 21.67
C VAL A 66 -11.33 13.36 21.33
N ALA A 67 -12.13 13.85 22.28
CA ALA A 67 -12.95 15.05 22.07
C ALA A 67 -12.10 16.30 21.80
N THR A 68 -11.00 16.46 22.53
CA THR A 68 -10.02 17.54 22.33
C THR A 68 -9.33 17.39 20.98
N LEU A 69 -8.86 16.19 20.63
CA LEU A 69 -8.22 15.94 19.33
C LEU A 69 -9.15 16.24 18.16
N ARG A 70 -10.44 15.89 18.26
CA ARG A 70 -11.45 16.22 17.24
C ARG A 70 -11.60 17.72 17.06
N LYS A 71 -11.72 18.46 18.16
CA LYS A 71 -11.83 19.92 18.12
C LYS A 71 -10.60 20.56 17.46
N ASP A 72 -9.42 20.05 17.77
CA ASP A 72 -8.17 20.56 17.20
C ASP A 72 -8.01 20.21 15.72
N ALA A 73 -8.36 18.98 15.31
CA ALA A 73 -8.42 18.59 13.90
C ALA A 73 -9.29 19.55 13.09
N HIS A 74 -10.48 19.88 13.61
CA HIS A 74 -11.42 20.80 12.99
C HIS A 74 -10.92 22.25 12.95
N ALA A 75 -10.34 22.73 14.04
CA ALA A 75 -9.73 24.05 14.09
C ALA A 75 -8.58 24.18 13.09
N LEU A 76 -7.78 23.12 12.94
CA LEU A 76 -6.65 23.09 12.02
C LEU A 76 -7.12 23.04 10.55
N ALA A 77 -8.16 22.28 10.24
CA ALA A 77 -8.81 22.27 8.94
C ALA A 77 -9.39 23.66 8.58
N THR A 78 -10.01 24.34 9.54
CA THR A 78 -10.53 25.70 9.37
C THR A 78 -9.41 26.72 9.09
N LYS A 79 -8.31 26.66 9.85
CA LYS A 79 -7.11 27.48 9.62
C LYS A 79 -6.55 27.27 8.20
N LEU A 80 -6.45 26.01 7.77
CA LEU A 80 -5.97 25.66 6.43
C LEU A 80 -6.91 26.19 5.32
N ALA A 81 -8.23 26.08 5.53
CA ALA A 81 -9.23 26.55 4.59
C ALA A 81 -9.15 28.07 4.35
N ALA A 82 -8.83 28.86 5.39
CA ALA A 82 -8.68 30.31 5.32
C ALA A 82 -7.50 30.77 4.44
N ILE A 83 -6.51 29.90 4.20
CA ILE A 83 -5.39 30.18 3.29
C ILE A 83 -5.87 30.08 1.84
N LYS A 84 -5.98 31.22 1.17
CA LYS A 84 -6.47 31.32 -0.22
C LYS A 84 -5.46 30.69 -1.20
N PRO A 85 -5.86 29.70 -2.04
CA PRO A 85 -4.95 29.04 -2.99
C PRO A 85 -4.24 29.98 -3.96
N ALA A 86 -4.87 31.10 -4.34
CA ALA A 86 -4.28 32.11 -5.21
C ALA A 86 -3.02 32.79 -4.65
N LYS A 87 -2.81 32.72 -3.32
CA LYS A 87 -1.62 33.27 -2.63
C LYS A 87 -0.49 32.25 -2.48
N LEU A 88 -0.69 31.02 -2.94
CA LEU A 88 0.25 29.92 -2.79
C LEU A 88 0.99 29.64 -4.09
N THR A 89 2.25 29.22 -3.96
CA THR A 89 3.01 28.63 -5.07
C THR A 89 2.28 27.37 -5.58
N PRO A 90 2.55 26.92 -6.82
CA PRO A 90 1.97 25.66 -7.30
C PRO A 90 2.23 24.47 -6.37
N ALA A 91 3.45 24.36 -5.84
CA ALA A 91 3.81 23.29 -4.89
C ALA A 91 2.99 23.39 -3.59
N ASP A 92 2.85 24.59 -3.02
CA ASP A 92 2.06 24.79 -1.81
C ASP A 92 0.55 24.60 -2.05
N ARG A 93 0.04 24.78 -3.27
CA ARG A 93 -1.36 24.43 -3.59
C ARG A 93 -1.60 22.93 -3.48
N SER A 94 -0.70 22.11 -4.04
CA SER A 94 -0.79 20.65 -3.90
C SER A 94 -0.59 20.21 -2.45
N ARG A 95 0.39 20.80 -1.75
CA ARG A 95 0.62 20.58 -0.32
C ARG A 95 -0.61 20.89 0.54
N ARG A 96 -1.27 22.03 0.28
CA ARG A 96 -2.51 22.42 0.97
C ARG A 96 -3.64 21.42 0.69
N ALA A 97 -3.80 20.97 -0.56
CA ALA A 97 -4.81 19.98 -0.90
C ALA A 97 -4.58 18.65 -0.15
N PHE A 98 -3.32 18.20 -0.11
CA PHE A 98 -2.90 17.02 0.65
C PHE A 98 -3.25 17.15 2.13
N LEU A 99 -2.79 18.22 2.80
CA LEU A 99 -3.09 18.46 4.22
C LEU A 99 -4.60 18.50 4.49
N ALA A 100 -5.40 19.08 3.59
CA ALA A 100 -6.85 19.13 3.77
C ALA A 100 -7.48 17.73 3.73
N ALA A 101 -7.03 16.88 2.82
CA ALA A 101 -7.50 15.50 2.72
C ALA A 101 -7.07 14.66 3.93
N GLN A 102 -5.83 14.85 4.40
CA GLN A 102 -5.32 14.20 5.62
C GLN A 102 -6.10 14.62 6.88
N LEU A 103 -6.38 15.91 7.05
CA LEU A 103 -7.16 16.41 8.18
C LEU A 103 -8.60 15.89 8.14
N LYS A 104 -9.21 15.79 6.95
CA LYS A 104 -10.54 15.19 6.79
C LYS A 104 -10.56 13.73 7.23
N ALA A 105 -9.52 12.97 6.90
CA ALA A 105 -9.38 11.59 7.33
C ALA A 105 -9.18 11.48 8.85
N ALA A 106 -8.33 12.33 9.44
CA ALA A 106 -8.15 12.40 10.88
C ALA A 106 -9.45 12.77 11.63
N GLU A 107 -10.21 13.76 11.16
CA GLU A 107 -11.53 14.11 11.70
C GLU A 107 -12.49 12.90 11.65
N THR A 108 -12.53 12.21 10.51
CA THR A 108 -13.40 11.04 10.31
C THR A 108 -12.99 9.91 11.25
N ARG A 109 -11.70 9.60 11.37
CA ARG A 109 -11.24 8.50 12.23
C ARG A 109 -11.45 8.81 13.70
N LEU A 110 -11.17 10.03 14.14
CA LEU A 110 -11.43 10.45 15.52
C LEU A 110 -12.92 10.44 15.86
N ALA A 111 -13.81 10.75 14.91
CA ALA A 111 -15.25 10.58 15.08
C ALA A 111 -15.64 9.10 15.28
N MET A 112 -15.05 8.19 14.49
CA MET A 112 -15.25 6.74 14.66
C MET A 112 -14.77 6.25 16.02
N ILE A 113 -13.59 6.70 16.49
CA ILE A 113 -13.07 6.38 17.82
C ILE A 113 -14.02 6.89 18.92
N ALA A 114 -14.69 8.02 18.69
CA ALA A 114 -15.72 8.55 19.59
C ALA A 114 -17.09 7.81 19.51
N GLY A 115 -17.20 6.77 18.68
CA GLY A 115 -18.39 5.92 18.56
C GLY A 115 -19.34 6.29 17.42
N GLU A 116 -19.01 7.26 16.57
CA GLU A 116 -19.81 7.56 15.38
C GLU A 116 -19.72 6.41 14.38
N LYS A 117 -20.88 6.01 13.84
CA LYS A 117 -21.00 4.93 12.85
C LYS A 117 -21.29 5.53 11.48
N PHE A 118 -20.50 5.13 10.50
CA PHE A 118 -20.67 5.51 9.10
C PHE A 118 -21.14 4.30 8.29
N SER A 119 -21.87 4.55 7.20
CA SER A 119 -21.98 3.55 6.13
C SER A 119 -20.60 3.27 5.55
N PHE A 120 -20.39 2.08 4.97
CA PHE A 120 -19.14 1.71 4.32
C PHE A 120 -18.67 2.76 3.31
N ALA A 121 -19.62 3.29 2.53
CA ALA A 121 -19.33 4.26 1.48
C ALA A 121 -18.97 5.67 2.03
N ASP A 122 -19.60 6.09 3.12
CA ASP A 122 -19.27 7.38 3.75
C ASP A 122 -17.97 7.31 4.54
N GLU A 123 -17.69 6.16 5.16
CA GLU A 123 -16.41 5.86 5.79
C GLU A 123 -15.27 5.92 4.76
N ALA A 124 -15.43 5.22 3.63
CA ALA A 124 -14.47 5.24 2.53
C ALA A 124 -14.21 6.65 1.99
N GLN A 125 -15.28 7.44 1.82
CA GLN A 125 -15.18 8.82 1.37
C GLN A 125 -14.47 9.72 2.39
N GLY A 126 -14.73 9.52 3.68
CA GLY A 126 -14.13 10.31 4.75
C GLY A 126 -12.66 10.00 5.00
N LEU A 127 -12.27 8.72 4.97
CA LEU A 127 -10.89 8.27 5.22
C LEU A 127 -10.00 8.34 3.99
N PHE A 128 -10.52 7.93 2.82
CA PHE A 128 -9.71 7.75 1.61
C PHE A 128 -10.06 8.74 0.50
N GLY A 129 -11.08 9.58 0.69
CA GLY A 129 -11.50 10.54 -0.33
C GLY A 129 -12.21 9.91 -1.54
N VAL A 130 -12.59 8.62 -1.44
CA VAL A 130 -13.16 7.85 -2.54
C VAL A 130 -14.45 7.17 -2.10
N ARG A 131 -15.52 7.34 -2.90
CA ARG A 131 -16.74 6.55 -2.78
C ARG A 131 -16.69 5.37 -3.77
N PRO A 132 -16.67 4.10 -3.31
CA PRO A 132 -16.57 2.95 -4.19
C PRO A 132 -17.89 2.70 -4.94
N ALA A 133 -17.80 2.36 -6.23
CA ALA A 133 -18.90 1.84 -7.03
C ALA A 133 -18.75 0.32 -7.14
N LEU A 134 -19.51 -0.42 -6.33
CA LEU A 134 -19.34 -1.86 -6.16
C LEU A 134 -20.27 -2.63 -7.10
N LYS A 135 -19.73 -3.68 -7.74
CA LYS A 135 -20.51 -4.55 -8.63
C LYS A 135 -21.34 -5.54 -7.79
N PRO A 136 -22.54 -5.94 -8.25
CA PRO A 136 -23.27 -7.02 -7.62
C PRO A 136 -22.50 -8.34 -7.74
N LEU A 137 -22.67 -9.23 -6.77
CA LEU A 137 -21.88 -10.47 -6.70
C LEU A 137 -22.07 -11.38 -7.92
N ASN A 138 -23.28 -11.45 -8.46
CA ASN A 138 -23.58 -12.23 -9.66
C ASN A 138 -22.80 -11.78 -10.92
N SER A 139 -22.20 -10.58 -10.92
CA SER A 139 -21.31 -10.16 -12.01
C SER A 139 -20.02 -10.96 -12.09
N TYR A 140 -19.67 -11.69 -11.03
CA TYR A 140 -18.48 -12.55 -10.96
C TYR A 140 -18.77 -14.01 -11.34
N ASP A 141 -20.04 -14.41 -11.46
CA ASP A 141 -20.44 -15.79 -11.78
C ASP A 141 -19.83 -16.32 -13.09
N PRO A 142 -19.71 -15.53 -14.18
CA PRO A 142 -19.02 -15.99 -15.39
C PRO A 142 -17.55 -16.35 -15.15
N VAL A 143 -16.85 -15.62 -14.28
CA VAL A 143 -15.45 -15.90 -13.92
C VAL A 143 -15.35 -17.18 -13.11
N LEU A 144 -16.30 -17.41 -12.19
CA LEU A 144 -16.39 -18.68 -11.45
C LEU A 144 -16.56 -19.87 -12.41
N ALA A 145 -17.40 -19.73 -13.43
CA ALA A 145 -17.58 -20.77 -14.46
C ALA A 145 -16.32 -21.02 -15.31
N GLU A 146 -15.52 -19.99 -15.61
CA GLU A 146 -14.22 -20.15 -16.27
C GLU A 146 -13.23 -20.92 -15.38
N ILE A 147 -13.19 -20.62 -14.08
CA ILE A 147 -12.31 -21.33 -13.11
C ILE A 147 -12.76 -22.78 -12.94
N GLU A 148 -14.06 -23.02 -12.88
CA GLU A 148 -14.66 -24.37 -12.80
C GLU A 148 -14.16 -25.29 -13.91
N GLN A 149 -14.04 -24.76 -15.14
CA GLN A 149 -13.48 -25.49 -16.28
C GLN A 149 -11.97 -25.69 -16.19
N LEU A 150 -11.24 -24.76 -15.57
CA LEU A 150 -9.78 -24.81 -15.44
C LEU A 150 -9.33 -25.83 -14.39
N VAL A 151 -10.11 -26.04 -13.32
CA VAL A 151 -9.80 -26.97 -12.23
C VAL A 151 -10.85 -28.08 -12.09
N PRO A 152 -11.02 -28.96 -13.10
CA PRO A 152 -12.06 -29.98 -13.08
C PRO A 152 -11.88 -30.99 -11.95
N GLY A 153 -12.97 -31.56 -11.48
CA GLY A 153 -12.99 -32.62 -10.47
C GLY A 153 -14.21 -32.54 -9.56
N ASP A 154 -14.30 -33.46 -8.62
CA ASP A 154 -15.38 -33.51 -7.66
C ASP A 154 -15.17 -32.55 -6.49
N GLY A 155 -16.27 -32.18 -5.83
CA GLY A 155 -16.27 -31.36 -4.62
C GLY A 155 -16.29 -29.84 -4.85
N PRO A 156 -16.38 -29.05 -3.76
CA PRO A 156 -16.50 -27.59 -3.83
C PRO A 156 -15.35 -26.93 -4.59
N LEU A 157 -15.65 -25.93 -5.42
CA LEU A 157 -14.67 -25.25 -6.26
C LEU A 157 -13.47 -24.69 -5.47
N TRP A 158 -13.71 -24.10 -4.30
CA TRP A 158 -12.63 -23.58 -3.44
C TRP A 158 -11.61 -24.65 -3.04
N GLN A 159 -12.02 -25.92 -2.86
CA GLN A 159 -11.11 -27.01 -2.51
C GLN A 159 -10.23 -27.40 -3.70
N ARG A 160 -10.83 -27.48 -4.90
CA ARG A 160 -10.10 -27.77 -6.14
C ARG A 160 -9.10 -26.67 -6.47
N VAL A 161 -9.50 -25.41 -6.29
CA VAL A 161 -8.62 -24.25 -6.42
C VAL A 161 -7.50 -24.29 -5.39
N ASP A 162 -7.78 -24.56 -4.11
CA ASP A 162 -6.73 -24.65 -3.09
C ASP A 162 -5.75 -25.79 -3.38
N ALA A 163 -6.25 -26.97 -3.76
CA ALA A 163 -5.44 -28.12 -4.14
C ALA A 163 -4.58 -27.84 -5.38
N TYR A 164 -5.10 -27.10 -6.36
CA TYR A 164 -4.33 -26.66 -7.52
C TYR A 164 -3.19 -25.73 -7.10
N GLN A 165 -3.50 -24.68 -6.33
CA GLN A 165 -2.51 -23.72 -5.86
C GLN A 165 -1.46 -24.36 -4.93
N ASN A 166 -1.81 -25.40 -4.18
CA ASN A 166 -0.88 -26.10 -3.27
C ASN A 166 0.24 -26.86 -4.01
N ARG A 167 0.12 -27.06 -5.33
CA ARG A 167 1.20 -27.64 -6.17
C ARG A 167 2.40 -26.69 -6.31
N TYR A 168 2.20 -25.40 -5.99
CA TYR A 168 3.17 -24.32 -6.18
C TYR A 168 3.70 -23.78 -4.84
N VAL A 169 3.56 -24.55 -3.76
CA VAL A 169 4.14 -24.19 -2.46
C VAL A 169 5.65 -24.23 -2.56
N ILE A 170 6.30 -23.16 -2.09
CA ILE A 170 7.75 -23.08 -2.00
C ILE A 170 8.20 -23.94 -0.81
N PRO A 171 9.12 -24.91 -1.00
CA PRO A 171 9.71 -25.62 0.13
C PRO A 171 10.34 -24.65 1.13
N THR A 172 10.14 -24.86 2.43
CA THR A 172 10.60 -23.92 3.48
C THR A 172 12.10 -23.62 3.38
N SER A 173 12.92 -24.61 3.04
CA SER A 173 14.38 -24.45 2.86
C SER A 173 14.77 -23.63 1.63
N LYS A 174 13.84 -23.41 0.68
CA LYS A 174 14.03 -22.63 -0.54
C LYS A 174 13.34 -21.26 -0.49
N LEU A 175 12.59 -20.95 0.57
CA LEU A 175 11.82 -19.70 0.66
C LEU A 175 12.71 -18.46 0.58
N GLU A 176 13.78 -18.40 1.36
CA GLU A 176 14.69 -17.25 1.36
C GLU A 176 15.31 -16.96 -0.02
N PRO A 177 15.98 -17.90 -0.69
CA PRO A 177 16.57 -17.62 -2.00
C PRO A 177 15.53 -17.25 -3.06
N VAL A 178 14.31 -17.82 -3.02
CA VAL A 178 13.21 -17.43 -3.91
C VAL A 178 12.80 -15.97 -3.66
N MET A 179 12.54 -15.60 -2.41
CA MET A 179 12.14 -14.23 -2.06
C MET A 179 13.22 -13.22 -2.45
N ARG A 180 14.50 -13.53 -2.18
CA ARG A 180 15.63 -12.65 -2.55
C ARG A 180 15.73 -12.47 -4.06
N ALA A 181 15.56 -13.53 -4.84
CA ALA A 181 15.57 -13.45 -6.31
C ALA A 181 14.43 -12.57 -6.84
N ALA A 182 13.22 -12.72 -6.30
CA ALA A 182 12.07 -11.89 -6.68
C ALA A 182 12.29 -10.41 -6.32
N ILE A 183 12.74 -10.11 -5.10
CA ILE A 183 13.07 -8.76 -4.65
C ILE A 183 14.14 -8.12 -5.55
N ALA A 184 15.19 -8.88 -5.90
CA ALA A 184 16.26 -8.39 -6.74
C ALA A 184 15.77 -7.99 -8.14
N GLU A 185 14.88 -8.78 -8.74
CA GLU A 185 14.30 -8.48 -10.06
C GLU A 185 13.35 -7.28 -9.99
N CYS A 186 12.46 -7.22 -9.00
CA CYS A 186 11.59 -6.07 -8.75
C CYS A 186 12.42 -4.77 -8.61
N ARG A 187 13.55 -4.85 -7.87
CA ARG A 187 14.49 -3.73 -7.71
C ARG A 187 15.17 -3.36 -9.03
N ALA A 188 15.69 -4.33 -9.77
CA ALA A 188 16.40 -4.09 -11.03
C ALA A 188 15.51 -3.37 -12.05
N ARG A 189 14.26 -3.83 -12.20
CA ARG A 189 13.26 -3.22 -13.09
C ARG A 189 12.93 -1.79 -12.67
N THR A 190 12.74 -1.57 -11.37
CA THR A 190 12.44 -0.24 -10.85
C THR A 190 13.63 0.71 -11.00
N ALA A 191 14.85 0.26 -10.69
CA ALA A 191 16.07 1.06 -10.75
C ALA A 191 16.46 1.47 -12.18
N ALA A 192 15.95 0.77 -13.20
CA ALA A 192 16.09 1.17 -14.59
C ALA A 192 15.31 2.47 -14.93
N HIS A 193 14.34 2.85 -14.09
CA HIS A 193 13.45 3.98 -14.33
C HIS A 193 13.47 5.03 -13.22
N ILE A 194 13.72 4.64 -11.98
CA ILE A 194 13.70 5.50 -10.80
C ILE A 194 15.07 5.43 -10.12
N ALA A 195 15.72 6.57 -9.94
CA ALA A 195 17.02 6.63 -9.30
C ALA A 195 16.93 6.30 -7.80
N MET A 196 17.71 5.30 -7.38
CA MET A 196 17.81 4.87 -5.98
C MET A 196 19.01 5.53 -5.29
N PRO A 197 18.89 6.01 -4.03
CA PRO A 197 20.02 6.45 -3.23
C PRO A 197 21.04 5.34 -3.02
N GLN A 198 22.33 5.66 -2.99
CA GLN A 198 23.38 4.65 -2.78
C GLN A 198 23.32 3.98 -1.40
N GLN A 199 22.81 4.69 -0.39
CA GLN A 199 22.71 4.21 0.99
C GLN A 199 21.41 3.45 1.30
N GLU A 200 20.55 3.26 0.30
CA GLU A 200 19.29 2.54 0.43
C GLU A 200 19.49 1.13 1.03
N ARG A 201 18.58 0.73 1.93
CA ARG A 201 18.59 -0.59 2.58
C ARG A 201 17.21 -1.24 2.56
N PHE A 202 17.16 -2.50 2.13
CA PHE A 202 15.96 -3.32 2.14
C PHE A 202 16.28 -4.69 2.73
N GLU A 203 15.84 -4.92 3.98
CA GLU A 203 16.12 -6.12 4.76
C GLU A 203 14.94 -7.09 4.72
N LEU A 204 15.19 -8.40 4.60
CA LEU A 204 14.16 -9.44 4.63
C LEU A 204 14.25 -10.24 5.92
N GLU A 205 13.11 -10.39 6.61
CA GLU A 205 12.95 -11.22 7.80
C GLU A 205 11.70 -12.11 7.67
N PHE A 206 11.77 -13.33 8.20
CA PHE A 206 10.63 -14.24 8.32
C PHE A 206 10.09 -14.24 9.75
N VAL A 207 8.78 -14.13 9.90
CA VAL A 207 8.11 -14.06 11.20
C VAL A 207 6.91 -15.00 11.27
N THR A 208 6.41 -15.23 12.48
CA THR A 208 5.19 -16.02 12.77
C THR A 208 4.27 -15.25 13.73
N GLY A 209 3.05 -15.74 13.90
CA GLY A 209 2.06 -15.15 14.82
C GLY A 209 1.51 -13.80 14.38
N LYS A 210 1.47 -13.52 13.07
CA LYS A 210 0.99 -12.24 12.51
C LYS A 210 -0.37 -12.41 11.82
N SER A 211 -1.16 -11.34 11.80
CA SER A 211 -2.46 -11.31 11.11
C SER A 211 -2.39 -10.98 9.62
N TRP A 212 -1.20 -10.58 9.14
CA TRP A 212 -0.88 -10.22 7.76
C TRP A 212 0.11 -11.21 7.13
N SER A 213 0.23 -11.20 5.81
CA SER A 213 1.12 -12.07 5.04
C SER A 213 2.52 -11.51 4.80
N GLY A 214 2.60 -10.19 4.59
CA GLY A 214 3.84 -9.43 4.49
C GLY A 214 3.61 -8.03 5.03
N TYR A 215 4.68 -7.36 5.45
CA TYR A 215 4.60 -5.97 5.89
C TYR A 215 5.94 -5.26 5.74
N ASN A 216 5.93 -4.05 5.20
CA ASN A 216 7.08 -3.15 5.14
C ASN A 216 7.14 -2.22 6.36
N TRP A 217 8.12 -2.44 7.22
CA TRP A 217 8.50 -1.49 8.26
C TRP A 217 9.46 -0.44 7.70
N TYR A 218 8.95 0.71 7.29
CA TYR A 218 9.78 1.83 6.85
C TYR A 218 10.38 2.57 8.05
N LYS A 219 11.72 2.55 8.17
CA LYS A 219 12.48 3.06 9.32
C LYS A 219 13.03 4.48 9.12
N GLY A 220 12.73 5.12 7.98
CA GLY A 220 13.40 6.34 7.53
C GLY A 220 14.80 6.07 6.97
N ASP A 221 15.46 7.11 6.47
CA ASP A 221 16.81 7.02 5.88
C ASP A 221 16.91 6.00 4.72
N ALA A 222 15.88 5.97 3.87
CA ALA A 222 15.76 4.99 2.78
C ALA A 222 15.96 3.53 3.24
N HIS A 223 15.48 3.19 4.45
CA HIS A 223 15.60 1.85 5.03
C HIS A 223 14.23 1.23 5.30
N SER A 224 13.96 0.07 4.72
CA SER A 224 12.83 -0.79 5.09
C SER A 224 13.29 -2.16 5.60
N LEU A 225 12.52 -2.70 6.53
CA LEU A 225 12.51 -4.12 6.86
C LEU A 225 11.20 -4.73 6.36
N ILE A 226 11.27 -5.62 5.37
CA ILE A 226 10.13 -6.46 4.99
C ILE A 226 10.10 -7.69 5.90
N GLN A 227 8.96 -7.89 6.55
CA GLN A 227 8.68 -9.13 7.25
C GLN A 227 7.68 -9.96 6.45
N VAL A 228 7.95 -11.26 6.29
CA VAL A 228 7.04 -12.22 5.63
C VAL A 228 6.57 -13.24 6.66
N ASN A 229 5.25 -13.38 6.78
CA ASN A 229 4.63 -14.31 7.72
C ASN A 229 4.62 -15.74 7.17
N THR A 230 5.18 -16.68 7.92
CA THR A 230 5.31 -18.09 7.54
C THR A 230 4.37 -19.04 8.31
N ASP A 231 3.35 -18.49 9.00
CA ASP A 231 2.29 -19.28 9.66
C ASP A 231 1.51 -20.17 8.67
N LEU A 232 1.50 -19.82 7.39
CA LEU A 232 0.88 -20.59 6.30
C LEU A 232 1.92 -20.85 5.20
N PRO A 233 1.78 -21.96 4.44
CA PRO A 233 2.63 -22.24 3.29
C PRO A 233 2.61 -21.09 2.28
N VAL A 234 3.80 -20.64 1.86
CA VAL A 234 3.98 -19.57 0.87
C VAL A 234 4.07 -20.20 -0.51
N ARG A 235 3.27 -19.70 -1.46
CA ARG A 235 3.23 -20.16 -2.86
C ARG A 235 4.12 -19.29 -3.74
N ILE A 236 4.53 -19.81 -4.90
CA ILE A 236 5.51 -19.15 -5.78
C ILE A 236 5.09 -17.76 -6.25
N ASP A 237 3.79 -17.54 -6.48
CA ASP A 237 3.22 -16.25 -6.89
C ASP A 237 3.43 -15.15 -5.85
N ARG A 238 3.51 -15.53 -4.56
CA ARG A 238 3.71 -14.59 -3.46
C ARG A 238 5.10 -13.96 -3.49
N ALA A 239 6.07 -14.57 -4.16
CA ALA A 239 7.44 -14.07 -4.18
C ALA A 239 7.54 -12.75 -4.96
N VAL A 240 7.04 -12.72 -6.20
CA VAL A 240 6.98 -11.48 -6.99
C VAL A 240 6.00 -10.50 -6.39
N ASP A 241 4.82 -10.97 -5.95
CA ASP A 241 3.80 -10.11 -5.34
C ASP A 241 4.38 -9.33 -4.14
N LEU A 242 4.93 -10.01 -3.14
CA LEU A 242 5.52 -9.36 -1.96
C LEU A 242 6.80 -8.59 -2.30
N GLY A 243 7.66 -9.12 -3.17
CA GLY A 243 8.90 -8.45 -3.54
C GLY A 243 8.67 -7.08 -4.21
N CYS A 244 7.61 -6.98 -5.00
CA CYS A 244 7.26 -5.74 -5.69
C CYS A 244 6.34 -4.85 -4.85
N HIS A 245 5.32 -5.42 -4.20
CA HIS A 245 4.35 -4.68 -3.37
C HIS A 245 5.03 -4.04 -2.15
N GLU A 246 5.80 -4.81 -1.39
CA GLU A 246 6.48 -4.30 -0.20
C GLU A 246 7.79 -3.58 -0.58
N GLY A 247 8.42 -3.97 -1.68
CA GLY A 247 9.68 -3.41 -2.15
C GLY A 247 9.50 -2.40 -3.29
N TYR A 248 9.65 -2.89 -4.52
CA TYR A 248 9.90 -2.09 -5.71
C TYR A 248 8.93 -2.40 -6.86
N PRO A 249 8.19 -1.42 -7.43
CA PRO A 249 8.14 0.00 -7.08
C PRO A 249 7.15 0.32 -5.94
N GLY A 250 6.81 -0.65 -5.09
CA GLY A 250 5.82 -0.48 -4.03
C GLY A 250 6.28 0.29 -2.79
N HIS A 251 5.94 -0.20 -1.59
CA HIS A 251 6.01 0.57 -0.34
C HIS A 251 7.40 1.13 -0.02
N HIS A 252 8.48 0.37 -0.25
CA HIS A 252 9.83 0.88 -0.02
C HIS A 252 10.14 2.07 -0.93
N ALA A 253 9.91 1.90 -2.25
CA ALA A 253 10.17 2.95 -3.23
C ALA A 253 9.33 4.20 -2.95
N LEU A 254 8.04 4.03 -2.62
CA LEU A 254 7.15 5.12 -2.26
C LEU A 254 7.65 5.90 -1.03
N ASN A 255 7.87 5.22 0.10
CA ASN A 255 8.28 5.90 1.33
C ASN A 255 9.64 6.58 1.17
N MET A 256 10.58 5.92 0.48
CA MET A 256 11.87 6.50 0.12
C MET A 256 11.74 7.78 -0.71
N LEU A 257 10.85 7.78 -1.72
CA LEU A 257 10.66 8.94 -2.58
C LEU A 257 9.96 10.09 -1.85
N LEU A 258 8.96 9.81 -1.01
CA LEU A 258 8.32 10.83 -0.17
C LEU A 258 9.29 11.42 0.85
N GLU A 259 10.12 10.59 1.49
CA GLU A 259 11.17 11.06 2.40
C GLU A 259 12.16 11.96 1.64
N ARG A 260 12.72 11.48 0.53
CA ARG A 260 13.74 12.19 -0.24
C ARG A 260 13.21 13.51 -0.79
N ASN A 261 12.08 13.46 -1.51
CA ASN A 261 11.61 14.58 -2.31
C ASN A 261 10.81 15.61 -1.50
N LEU A 262 10.08 15.17 -0.47
CA LEU A 262 9.13 16.03 0.26
C LEU A 262 9.63 16.31 1.67
N ALA A 263 9.90 15.29 2.48
CA ALA A 263 10.33 15.48 3.86
C ALA A 263 11.69 16.18 3.93
N ARG A 264 12.69 15.70 3.16
CA ARG A 264 14.06 16.23 3.19
C ARG A 264 14.25 17.39 2.21
N ALA A 265 14.09 17.18 0.90
CA ALA A 265 14.38 18.20 -0.10
C ALA A 265 13.47 19.44 0.00
N LYS A 266 12.22 19.27 0.45
CA LYS A 266 11.30 20.38 0.67
C LYS A 266 11.09 20.70 2.15
N GLY A 267 11.63 19.97 3.11
CA GLY A 267 11.37 20.24 4.53
C GLY A 267 9.87 20.18 4.90
N TRP A 268 9.08 19.36 4.20
CA TRP A 268 7.64 19.19 4.45
C TRP A 268 7.43 18.09 5.49
N VAL A 269 7.38 18.52 6.76
CA VAL A 269 7.35 17.62 7.93
C VAL A 269 6.14 16.69 7.97
N GLU A 270 5.04 17.04 7.32
CA GLU A 270 3.86 16.17 7.25
C GLU A 270 4.11 14.86 6.48
N PHE A 271 5.18 14.78 5.68
CA PHE A 271 5.65 13.55 5.03
C PHE A 271 6.66 12.80 5.90
N THR A 272 6.70 13.04 7.21
CA THR A 272 7.46 12.20 8.17
C THR A 272 6.58 11.27 8.98
N VAL A 273 5.25 11.38 8.83
CA VAL A 273 4.24 10.54 9.49
C VAL A 273 3.32 9.95 8.43
N TYR A 274 2.95 8.69 8.59
CA TYR A 274 2.02 8.00 7.72
C TYR A 274 0.84 7.45 8.55
N PRO A 275 -0.34 8.10 8.53
CA PRO A 275 -1.54 7.54 9.12
C PRO A 275 -2.18 6.50 8.20
N LEU A 276 -2.49 5.33 8.76
CA LEU A 276 -3.04 4.17 8.05
C LEU A 276 -4.45 4.45 7.48
N PHE A 277 -5.30 5.16 8.21
CA PHE A 277 -6.66 5.45 7.76
C PHE A 277 -6.73 6.80 7.05
N SER A 278 -6.01 6.92 5.93
CA SER A 278 -5.89 8.17 5.18
C SER A 278 -5.79 7.99 3.66
N PRO A 279 -5.97 9.07 2.85
CA PRO A 279 -5.83 9.00 1.40
C PRO A 279 -4.41 8.59 0.96
N GLN A 280 -3.40 8.73 1.83
CA GLN A 280 -2.05 8.24 1.54
C GLN A 280 -2.03 6.71 1.46
N SER A 281 -2.80 5.98 2.27
CA SER A 281 -2.90 4.53 2.15
C SER A 281 -3.59 4.08 0.87
N PHE A 282 -4.57 4.83 0.39
CA PHE A 282 -5.19 4.54 -0.90
C PHE A 282 -4.16 4.63 -2.05
N ILE A 283 -3.30 5.66 -2.03
CA ILE A 283 -2.21 5.80 -3.00
C ILE A 283 -1.14 4.73 -2.79
N ALA A 284 -0.74 4.46 -1.55
CA ALA A 284 0.33 3.52 -1.25
C ALA A 284 -0.02 2.09 -1.66
N GLU A 285 -1.18 1.59 -1.24
CA GLU A 285 -1.66 0.26 -1.59
C GLU A 285 -2.00 0.15 -3.07
N GLY A 286 -2.66 1.16 -3.64
CA GLY A 286 -3.01 1.16 -5.04
C GLY A 286 -1.78 1.16 -5.95
N SER A 287 -0.76 1.95 -5.61
CA SER A 287 0.49 2.02 -6.38
C SER A 287 1.38 0.79 -6.18
N ALA A 288 1.40 0.20 -4.99
CA ALA A 288 2.11 -1.05 -4.73
C ALA A 288 1.54 -2.22 -5.55
N ASN A 289 0.21 -2.37 -5.59
CA ASN A 289 -0.44 -3.42 -6.38
C ASN A 289 -0.32 -3.17 -7.89
N ALA A 290 -0.55 -1.94 -8.36
CA ALA A 290 -0.37 -1.59 -9.77
C ALA A 290 1.11 -1.69 -10.21
N GLY A 291 2.03 -1.51 -9.28
CA GLY A 291 3.48 -1.62 -9.48
C GLY A 291 3.94 -3.01 -9.92
N ILE A 292 3.21 -4.06 -9.53
CA ILE A 292 3.54 -5.44 -9.92
C ILE A 292 3.39 -5.62 -11.44
N GLU A 293 2.23 -5.25 -12.01
CA GLU A 293 1.98 -5.31 -13.46
C GLU A 293 2.87 -4.32 -14.22
N LEU A 294 3.17 -3.16 -13.63
CA LEU A 294 4.10 -2.20 -14.24
C LEU A 294 5.52 -2.78 -14.37
N ALA A 295 5.99 -3.49 -13.34
CA ALA A 295 7.28 -4.15 -13.36
C ALA A 295 7.28 -5.38 -14.29
N PHE A 296 6.19 -6.16 -14.30
CA PHE A 296 6.08 -7.40 -15.06
C PHE A 296 4.86 -7.40 -16.00
N PRO A 297 4.87 -6.59 -17.07
CA PRO A 297 3.69 -6.46 -17.92
C PRO A 297 3.43 -7.72 -18.75
N GLY A 298 2.16 -8.11 -18.83
CA GLY A 298 1.71 -9.28 -19.60
C GLY A 298 2.43 -10.58 -19.17
N PRO A 299 2.97 -11.38 -20.10
CA PRO A 299 3.53 -12.70 -19.76
C PRO A 299 4.89 -12.62 -19.05
N GLN A 300 5.43 -11.43 -18.78
CA GLN A 300 6.78 -11.28 -18.22
C GLN A 300 6.89 -11.84 -16.80
N ARG A 301 5.84 -11.77 -15.98
CA ARG A 301 5.83 -12.37 -14.64
C ARG A 301 6.03 -13.88 -14.74
N ALA A 302 5.14 -14.57 -15.44
CA ALA A 302 5.21 -16.02 -15.62
C ALA A 302 6.53 -16.47 -16.26
N ALA A 303 7.05 -15.72 -17.25
CA ALA A 303 8.33 -16.03 -17.89
C ALA A 303 9.51 -15.92 -16.91
N PHE A 304 9.55 -14.86 -16.09
CA PHE A 304 10.58 -14.67 -15.07
C PHE A 304 10.49 -15.75 -13.98
N GLU A 305 9.29 -16.00 -13.46
CA GLU A 305 9.06 -17.01 -12.45
C GLU A 305 9.50 -18.40 -12.95
N ALA A 306 9.07 -18.81 -14.15
CA ALA A 306 9.45 -20.08 -14.76
C ALA A 306 10.96 -20.20 -14.96
N ALA A 307 11.62 -19.14 -15.46
CA ALA A 307 13.05 -19.17 -15.74
C ALA A 307 13.92 -19.12 -14.48
N THR A 308 13.44 -18.49 -13.40
CA THR A 308 14.28 -18.16 -12.23
C THR A 308 13.75 -18.76 -10.95
N LEU A 309 12.51 -18.45 -10.57
CA LEU A 309 11.99 -18.80 -9.25
C LEU A 309 11.62 -20.29 -9.14
N TYR A 310 11.02 -20.86 -10.18
CA TYR A 310 10.61 -22.26 -10.23
C TYR A 310 11.82 -23.21 -10.06
N PRO A 311 12.94 -23.03 -10.78
CA PRO A 311 14.16 -23.82 -10.53
C PRO A 311 14.70 -23.70 -9.11
N ILE A 312 14.64 -22.53 -8.48
CA ILE A 312 15.10 -22.36 -7.08
C ILE A 312 14.19 -23.14 -6.11
N ALA A 313 12.88 -23.10 -6.37
CA ALA A 313 11.83 -23.73 -5.57
C ALA A 313 11.64 -25.24 -5.85
N ASP A 314 12.39 -25.82 -6.78
CA ASP A 314 12.22 -27.19 -7.28
C ASP A 314 10.80 -27.46 -7.86
N LEU A 315 10.20 -26.45 -8.50
CA LEU A 315 8.92 -26.53 -9.19
C LEU A 315 9.12 -26.72 -10.70
N ASP A 316 8.15 -27.32 -11.39
CA ASP A 316 8.18 -27.51 -12.86
C ASP A 316 7.88 -26.21 -13.62
N PRO A 317 8.85 -25.60 -14.33
CA PRO A 317 8.66 -24.35 -15.08
C PRO A 317 7.58 -24.44 -16.17
N ALA A 318 7.33 -25.63 -16.73
CA ALA A 318 6.33 -25.80 -17.78
C ALA A 318 4.90 -25.54 -17.27
N SER A 319 4.68 -25.64 -15.96
CA SER A 319 3.39 -25.42 -15.32
C SER A 319 3.07 -23.95 -15.03
N ALA A 320 4.03 -23.03 -15.21
CA ALA A 320 3.89 -21.63 -14.80
C ALA A 320 2.77 -20.87 -15.53
N ALA A 321 2.66 -21.03 -16.86
CA ALA A 321 1.61 -20.36 -17.64
C ALA A 321 0.19 -20.81 -17.24
N SER A 322 0.03 -22.08 -16.85
CA SER A 322 -1.27 -22.59 -16.37
C SER A 322 -1.61 -22.04 -14.98
N TYR A 323 -0.59 -21.82 -14.13
CA TYR A 323 -0.79 -21.19 -12.83
C TYR A 323 -1.15 -19.71 -12.96
N ASP A 324 -0.41 -18.98 -13.79
CA ASP A 324 -0.63 -17.57 -14.07
C ASP A 324 -2.05 -17.32 -14.59
N ARG A 325 -2.56 -18.18 -15.48
CA ARG A 325 -3.96 -18.14 -15.93
C ARG A 325 -4.97 -18.29 -14.78
N LEU A 326 -4.71 -19.17 -13.80
CA LEU A 326 -5.57 -19.28 -12.62
C LEU A 326 -5.51 -17.99 -11.78
N LEU A 327 -4.32 -17.43 -11.56
CA LEU A 327 -4.13 -16.20 -10.79
C LEU A 327 -4.86 -15.01 -11.43
N ASP A 328 -4.83 -14.88 -12.76
CA ASP A 328 -5.57 -13.84 -13.48
C ASP A 328 -7.08 -13.95 -13.28
N LEU A 329 -7.61 -15.18 -13.30
CA LEU A 329 -9.03 -15.42 -13.02
C LEU A 329 -9.38 -15.10 -11.56
N LEU A 330 -8.54 -15.49 -10.60
CA LEU A 330 -8.72 -15.14 -9.20
C LEU A 330 -8.66 -13.62 -8.97
N HIS A 331 -7.78 -12.92 -9.68
CA HIS A 331 -7.69 -11.47 -9.64
C HIS A 331 -8.98 -10.80 -10.14
N ARG A 332 -9.61 -11.34 -11.20
CA ARG A 332 -10.92 -10.86 -11.70
C ARG A 332 -12.06 -11.01 -10.67
N LEU A 333 -11.91 -11.85 -9.66
CA LEU A 333 -12.85 -12.00 -8.53
C LEU A 333 -12.60 -11.02 -7.38
N ALA A 334 -11.45 -10.34 -7.34
CA ALA A 334 -11.01 -9.56 -6.17
C ALA A 334 -12.02 -8.50 -5.72
N GLY A 335 -12.77 -7.91 -6.66
CA GLY A 335 -13.79 -6.91 -6.35
C GLY A 335 -14.96 -7.44 -5.50
N ALA A 336 -15.24 -8.75 -5.52
CA ALA A 336 -16.28 -9.36 -4.70
C ALA A 336 -16.03 -9.16 -3.20
N ARG A 337 -14.74 -9.13 -2.79
CA ARG A 337 -14.36 -8.84 -1.39
C ARG A 337 -14.91 -7.50 -0.91
N MET A 338 -14.88 -6.46 -1.76
CA MET A 338 -15.37 -5.14 -1.39
C MET A 338 -16.90 -5.12 -1.27
N THR A 339 -17.62 -5.78 -2.18
CA THR A 339 -19.09 -5.91 -2.11
C THR A 339 -19.52 -6.62 -0.82
N ILE A 340 -18.89 -7.75 -0.49
CA ILE A 340 -19.21 -8.51 0.73
C ILE A 340 -18.88 -7.69 1.98
N ALA A 341 -17.72 -7.01 1.99
CA ALA A 341 -17.33 -6.15 3.10
C ALA A 341 -18.32 -5.00 3.33
N ALA A 342 -18.77 -4.34 2.25
CA ALA A 342 -19.75 -3.27 2.33
C ALA A 342 -21.09 -3.76 2.89
N ASP A 343 -21.63 -4.86 2.34
CA ASP A 343 -22.92 -5.39 2.80
C ASP A 343 -22.86 -5.91 4.24
N TYR A 344 -21.73 -6.49 4.66
CA TYR A 344 -21.53 -6.92 6.04
C TYR A 344 -21.42 -5.73 7.01
N LEU A 345 -20.58 -4.74 6.69
CA LEU A 345 -20.34 -3.58 7.57
C LEU A 345 -21.54 -2.63 7.66
N ASP A 346 -22.39 -2.59 6.62
CA ASP A 346 -23.68 -1.88 6.63
C ASP A 346 -24.80 -2.69 7.31
N GLY A 347 -24.54 -3.93 7.74
CA GLY A 347 -25.52 -4.78 8.43
C GLY A 347 -26.60 -5.37 7.52
N LYS A 348 -26.40 -5.39 6.20
CA LYS A 348 -27.35 -5.99 5.23
C LYS A 348 -27.28 -7.51 5.24
N ILE A 349 -26.13 -8.07 5.60
CA ILE A 349 -25.92 -9.51 5.77
C ILE A 349 -25.29 -9.82 7.13
N GLY A 350 -25.62 -10.98 7.69
CA GLY A 350 -24.99 -11.49 8.91
C GLY A 350 -23.64 -12.15 8.65
N ARG A 351 -22.92 -12.48 9.73
CA ARG A 351 -21.58 -13.07 9.71
C ARG A 351 -21.52 -14.38 8.91
N ASP A 352 -22.45 -15.30 9.12
CA ASP A 352 -22.43 -16.61 8.44
C ASP A 352 -22.62 -16.47 6.93
N VAL A 353 -23.57 -15.64 6.52
CA VAL A 353 -23.78 -15.32 5.10
C VAL A 353 -22.54 -14.67 4.49
N ALA A 354 -21.89 -13.73 5.20
CA ALA A 354 -20.66 -13.12 4.72
C ALA A 354 -19.54 -14.15 4.52
N LEU A 355 -19.39 -15.11 5.44
CA LEU A 355 -18.36 -16.16 5.33
C LEU A 355 -18.63 -17.13 4.17
N ASP A 356 -19.89 -17.48 3.93
CA ASP A 356 -20.28 -18.33 2.80
C ASP A 356 -20.04 -17.62 1.45
N LEU A 357 -20.37 -16.32 1.38
CA LEU A 357 -20.07 -15.49 0.21
C LEU A 357 -18.57 -15.31 0.00
N ILE A 358 -17.79 -15.10 1.06
CA ILE A 358 -16.31 -15.00 0.96
C ILE A 358 -15.74 -16.31 0.42
N GLN A 359 -16.17 -17.45 0.93
CA GLN A 359 -15.71 -18.75 0.42
C GLN A 359 -16.10 -18.95 -1.05
N THR A 360 -17.34 -18.59 -1.43
CA THR A 360 -17.86 -18.75 -2.80
C THR A 360 -17.13 -17.86 -3.80
N TYR A 361 -16.97 -16.58 -3.49
CA TYR A 361 -16.46 -15.59 -4.44
C TYR A 361 -14.96 -15.32 -4.33
N GLN A 362 -14.29 -15.68 -3.23
CA GLN A 362 -12.82 -15.60 -3.12
C GLN A 362 -12.16 -16.97 -3.25
N LEU A 363 -12.92 -18.06 -3.34
CA LEU A 363 -12.44 -19.43 -3.54
C LEU A 363 -11.40 -19.86 -2.49
N ILE A 364 -11.69 -19.54 -1.23
CA ILE A 364 -10.84 -19.86 -0.07
C ILE A 364 -11.56 -20.75 0.95
N SER A 365 -10.79 -21.48 1.76
CA SER A 365 -11.33 -22.31 2.84
C SER A 365 -12.06 -21.48 3.91
N ARG A 366 -12.93 -22.12 4.70
CA ARG A 366 -13.67 -21.45 5.77
C ARG A 366 -12.74 -20.75 6.77
N LYS A 367 -11.64 -21.39 7.13
CA LYS A 367 -10.60 -20.81 8.01
C LYS A 367 -10.00 -19.52 7.44
N ARG A 368 -9.71 -19.49 6.12
CA ARG A 368 -9.22 -18.28 5.45
C ARG A 368 -10.32 -17.23 5.27
N ALA A 369 -11.57 -17.65 5.05
CA ALA A 369 -12.71 -16.74 5.02
C ALA A 369 -12.91 -16.03 6.36
N GLU A 370 -12.76 -16.74 7.48
CA GLU A 370 -12.79 -16.14 8.83
C GLU A 370 -11.63 -15.18 9.08
N GLN A 371 -10.42 -15.49 8.59
CA GLN A 371 -9.29 -14.55 8.62
C GLN A 371 -9.60 -13.28 7.79
N SER A 372 -10.12 -13.44 6.58
CA SER A 372 -10.53 -12.34 5.69
C SER A 372 -11.60 -11.47 6.34
N LEU A 373 -12.61 -12.08 6.98
CA LEU A 373 -13.67 -11.33 7.66
C LEU A 373 -13.15 -10.60 8.92
N ARG A 374 -12.25 -11.21 9.71
CA ARG A 374 -11.60 -10.51 10.83
C ARG A 374 -10.80 -9.29 10.36
N PHE A 375 -10.12 -9.39 9.22
CA PHE A 375 -9.47 -8.23 8.62
C PHE A 375 -10.50 -7.15 8.26
N THR A 376 -11.63 -7.51 7.65
CA THR A 376 -12.72 -6.58 7.36
C THR A 376 -13.32 -5.97 8.63
N GLU A 377 -13.42 -6.70 9.73
CA GLU A 377 -13.90 -6.19 11.01
C GLU A 377 -12.94 -5.16 11.62
N GLN A 378 -11.63 -5.45 11.56
CA GLN A 378 -10.59 -4.61 12.12
C GLN A 378 -10.32 -3.36 11.27
N TYR A 379 -10.16 -3.53 9.96
CA TYR A 379 -9.71 -2.47 9.05
C TYR A 379 -10.86 -1.86 8.23
N ARG A 380 -12.05 -2.45 8.27
CA ARG A 380 -13.29 -1.88 7.73
C ARG A 380 -13.17 -1.51 6.25
N SER A 381 -13.45 -0.25 5.90
CA SER A 381 -13.40 0.22 4.50
C SER A 381 -11.99 0.27 3.90
N TYR A 382 -10.92 0.05 4.69
CA TYR A 382 -9.54 -0.03 4.20
C TYR A 382 -9.34 -1.07 3.09
N VAL A 383 -10.18 -2.11 3.03
CA VAL A 383 -10.12 -3.14 1.97
C VAL A 383 -10.17 -2.57 0.55
N ILE A 384 -10.71 -1.36 0.35
CA ILE A 384 -10.76 -0.72 -0.97
C ILE A 384 -9.37 -0.28 -1.46
N ASN A 385 -8.43 -0.04 -0.55
CA ASN A 385 -7.11 0.49 -0.87
C ASN A 385 -6.32 -0.48 -1.78
N TYR A 386 -6.52 -1.78 -1.59
CA TYR A 386 -5.91 -2.83 -2.41
C TYR A 386 -6.53 -2.87 -3.82
N GLY A 387 -7.81 -3.23 -3.92
CA GLY A 387 -8.46 -3.46 -5.21
C GLY A 387 -8.82 -2.18 -5.97
N LEU A 388 -9.64 -1.32 -5.37
CA LEU A 388 -10.05 -0.07 -6.03
C LEU A 388 -8.87 0.90 -6.19
N GLY A 389 -7.92 0.90 -5.25
CA GLY A 389 -6.66 1.64 -5.40
C GLY A 389 -5.87 1.17 -6.61
N GLN A 390 -5.69 -0.15 -6.77
CA GLN A 390 -5.00 -0.74 -7.91
C GLN A 390 -5.70 -0.37 -9.22
N ASP A 391 -7.02 -0.50 -9.30
CA ASP A 391 -7.81 -0.17 -10.49
C ASP A 391 -7.61 1.30 -10.89
N MET A 392 -7.68 2.22 -9.92
CA MET A 392 -7.54 3.65 -10.17
C MET A 392 -6.12 4.03 -10.61
N VAL A 393 -5.08 3.47 -9.97
CA VAL A 393 -3.69 3.72 -10.38
C VAL A 393 -3.41 3.11 -11.75
N THR A 394 -3.83 1.86 -11.99
CA THR A 394 -3.66 1.18 -13.29
C THR A 394 -4.31 1.98 -14.41
N ALA A 395 -5.55 2.42 -14.22
CA ALA A 395 -6.26 3.25 -15.21
C ALA A 395 -5.52 4.58 -15.49
N ASP A 396 -4.94 5.20 -14.47
CA ASP A 396 -4.17 6.43 -14.60
C ASP A 396 -2.83 6.22 -15.34
N LEU A 397 -2.13 5.12 -15.06
CA LEU A 397 -0.94 4.72 -15.81
C LEU A 397 -1.26 4.49 -17.29
N HIS A 398 -2.38 3.82 -17.61
CA HIS A 398 -2.79 3.63 -19.00
C HIS A 398 -3.12 4.95 -19.71
N ARG A 399 -3.74 5.92 -19.03
CA ARG A 399 -4.00 7.26 -19.60
C ARG A 399 -2.72 8.06 -19.86
N ALA A 400 -1.65 7.82 -19.08
CA ALA A 400 -0.37 8.49 -19.30
C ALA A 400 0.33 8.08 -20.60
N GLY A 401 -0.03 6.94 -21.19
CA GLY A 401 0.40 6.52 -22.52
C GLY A 401 0.65 5.02 -22.65
N GLU A 402 0.88 4.58 -23.89
CA GLU A 402 1.14 3.17 -24.21
C GLU A 402 2.59 2.74 -23.96
N SER A 403 3.54 3.69 -23.97
CA SER A 403 4.96 3.34 -23.81
C SER A 403 5.33 3.01 -22.36
N PRO A 404 6.22 2.03 -22.12
CA PRO A 404 6.73 1.74 -20.78
C PRO A 404 7.31 2.98 -20.10
N ALA A 405 8.08 3.80 -20.82
CA ALA A 405 8.68 5.01 -20.29
C ALA A 405 7.64 6.04 -19.78
N ALA A 406 6.52 6.20 -20.48
CA ALA A 406 5.45 7.10 -20.05
C ALA A 406 4.79 6.61 -18.76
N ARG A 407 4.50 5.31 -18.67
CA ARG A 407 3.90 4.67 -17.49
C ARG A 407 4.82 4.74 -16.28
N TRP A 408 6.11 4.43 -16.45
CA TRP A 408 7.10 4.55 -15.37
C TRP A 408 7.28 5.98 -14.87
N LYS A 409 7.34 6.97 -15.78
CA LYS A 409 7.38 8.38 -15.40
C LYS A 409 6.12 8.79 -14.62
N ARG A 410 4.96 8.26 -15.00
CA ARG A 410 3.72 8.53 -14.26
C ARG A 410 3.71 7.85 -12.90
N MET A 411 4.16 6.60 -12.79
CA MET A 411 4.31 5.91 -11.52
C MET A 411 5.22 6.69 -10.58
N GLU A 412 6.41 7.09 -11.02
CA GLU A 412 7.32 7.91 -10.23
C GLU A 412 6.63 9.20 -9.75
N ALA A 413 5.85 9.87 -10.60
CA ALA A 413 5.08 11.05 -10.19
C ALA A 413 4.03 10.72 -9.11
N ILE A 414 3.30 9.61 -9.23
CA ILE A 414 2.29 9.19 -8.24
C ILE A 414 2.94 8.99 -6.87
N ILE A 415 4.04 8.24 -6.80
CA ILE A 415 4.65 7.79 -5.53
C ILE A 415 5.66 8.78 -4.93
N SER A 416 5.91 9.92 -5.58
CA SER A 416 6.93 10.89 -5.15
C SER A 416 6.41 12.31 -4.91
N GLN A 417 5.11 12.51 -5.09
CA GLN A 417 4.41 13.79 -4.96
C GLN A 417 3.28 13.69 -3.93
N PRO A 418 2.71 14.82 -3.44
CA PRO A 418 1.53 14.84 -2.58
C PRO A 418 0.24 14.42 -3.34
N THR A 419 0.27 13.28 -4.00
CA THR A 419 -0.78 12.75 -4.87
C THR A 419 -2.02 12.40 -4.04
N LEU A 420 -3.20 12.77 -4.53
CA LEU A 420 -4.47 12.38 -3.95
C LEU A 420 -5.26 11.47 -4.89
N PRO A 421 -6.21 10.66 -4.38
CA PRO A 421 -7.04 9.81 -5.23
C PRO A 421 -7.83 10.57 -6.31
N ALA A 422 -8.18 11.84 -6.05
CA ALA A 422 -8.82 12.70 -7.05
C ALA A 422 -7.89 13.05 -8.23
N ASP A 423 -6.57 12.98 -8.06
CA ASP A 423 -5.59 13.23 -9.13
C ASP A 423 -5.45 12.03 -10.08
N LEU A 424 -5.87 10.82 -9.64
CA LEU A 424 -5.89 9.60 -10.45
C LEU A 424 -7.09 9.52 -11.40
N ARG A 425 -7.88 10.58 -11.52
CA ARG A 425 -9.06 10.66 -12.41
C ARG A 425 -8.98 11.81 -13.41
N LYS A 426 -7.92 12.61 -13.32
CA LYS A 426 -7.60 13.65 -14.30
C LYS A 426 -6.95 12.99 -15.51
#